data_AF-A0A4Y2DTR7-F1
#
_entry.id   AF-A0A4Y2DTR7-F1
#
_cell.length_a   1.000
_cell.length_b   1.000
_cell.length_c   1.000
_cell.angle_alpha   90.00
_cell.angle_beta   90.00
_cell.angle_gamma   90.00
#
_symmetry.space_group_name_H-M   'P 1'
#
loop_
_entity.id
_entity.type
_entity.pdbx_description
1 polymer ?
#
loop_
_entity_poly.entity_id
_entity_poly.type
_entity_poly.pdbx_seq_one_letter_code
_entity_poly.pdbx_strand_id
1 'polypeptide(L)'
;MIFYGKEIWFKENVAMREKLFQIQKTGLLAIAKTYKTVSTFALNLLTGCTPIDITIKEENEIWQQQQEIKKLENIGIFFNFDYATEVSPWKINSIPWRTFNEKNYIGINVLTDGSKINNRVGCAMVVFEDGNEKEHEI
;
A
#
# COMPACT_ATOMS: atom_id res chain seq x y z
N MET A 1 -5.71 13.21 13.64
CA MET A 1 -5.54 13.18 15.11
C MET A 1 -5.34 11.75 15.64
N ILE A 2 -4.66 10.85 14.92
CA ILE A 2 -4.43 9.45 15.35
C ILE A 2 -3.02 9.25 15.92
N PHE A 3 -2.04 10.05 15.49
CA PHE A 3 -0.62 9.90 15.85
C PHE A 3 -0.18 10.73 17.06
N TYR A 4 -1.10 11.39 17.74
CA TYR A 4 -0.75 12.20 18.91
C TYR A 4 -0.26 11.30 20.06
N GLY A 5 0.91 11.61 20.61
CA GLY A 5 1.52 10.87 21.72
C GLY A 5 1.85 9.42 21.40
N LYS A 6 2.01 9.07 20.11
CA LYS A 6 2.35 7.72 19.65
C LYS A 6 3.61 7.16 20.32
N GLU A 7 4.54 8.02 20.71
CA GLU A 7 5.77 7.69 21.42
C GLU A 7 5.50 7.06 22.79
N ILE A 8 4.33 7.35 23.38
CA ILE A 8 3.93 6.92 24.73
C ILE A 8 3.07 5.65 24.67
N TRP A 9 2.09 5.61 23.76
CA TRP A 9 1.09 4.53 23.75
C TRP A 9 1.38 3.41 22.75
N PHE A 10 2.18 3.65 21.70
CA PHE A 10 2.47 2.64 20.70
C PHE A 10 3.38 1.56 21.28
N LYS A 11 3.01 0.29 21.05
CA LYS A 11 3.79 -0.88 21.39
C LYS A 11 3.76 -1.83 20.21
N GLU A 12 4.93 -2.34 19.83
CA GLU A 12 5.08 -3.25 18.70
C GLU A 12 4.58 -4.66 19.07
N ASN A 13 3.26 -4.83 19.07
CA ASN A 13 2.61 -6.13 19.28
C ASN A 13 1.48 -6.35 18.27
N VAL A 14 1.08 -7.61 18.12
CA VAL A 14 0.09 -8.05 17.12
C VAL A 14 -1.26 -7.38 17.34
N ALA A 15 -1.74 -7.29 18.58
CA ALA A 15 -3.04 -6.70 18.90
C ALA A 15 -3.13 -5.20 18.54
N MET A 16 -2.04 -4.44 18.77
CA MET A 16 -1.97 -3.03 18.39
C MET A 16 -1.93 -2.88 16.87
N ARG A 17 -1.13 -3.71 16.17
CA ARG A 17 -1.07 -3.72 14.71
C ARG A 17 -2.44 -3.97 14.09
N GLU A 18 -3.17 -4.96 14.58
CA GLU A 18 -4.52 -5.28 14.10
C GLU A 18 -5.50 -4.12 14.30
N LYS A 19 -5.45 -3.42 15.45
CA LYS A 19 -6.25 -2.22 15.69
C LYS A 19 -5.91 -1.10 14.70
N LEU A 20 -4.63 -0.85 14.45
CA LEU A 20 -4.19 0.14 13.47
C LEU A 20 -4.66 -0.22 12.06
N PHE A 21 -4.59 -1.50 11.69
CA PHE A 21 -5.14 -1.99 10.42
C PHE A 21 -6.65 -1.80 10.32
N GLN A 22 -7.42 -2.04 11.39
CA GLN A 22 -8.85 -1.79 11.40
C GLN A 22 -9.18 -0.30 11.18
N ILE A 23 -8.46 0.60 11.87
CA ILE A 23 -8.63 2.05 11.74
C ILE A 23 -8.32 2.50 10.31
N GLN A 24 -7.22 2.01 9.73
CA GLN A 24 -6.81 2.38 8.37
C GLN A 24 -7.75 1.81 7.30
N LYS A 25 -8.22 0.58 7.47
CA LYS A 25 -8.99 -0.17 6.47
C LYS A 25 -10.20 0.58 5.95
N THR A 26 -10.92 1.30 6.81
CA THR A 26 -12.09 2.08 6.43
C THR A 26 -11.77 3.14 5.37
N GLY A 27 -10.64 3.85 5.53
CA GLY A 27 -10.17 4.83 4.55
C GLY A 27 -9.69 4.17 3.26
N LEU A 28 -8.94 3.08 3.37
CA LEU A 28 -8.42 2.36 2.20
C LEU A 28 -9.54 1.78 1.33
N LEU A 29 -10.60 1.24 1.94
CA LEU A 29 -11.77 0.72 1.22
C LEU A 29 -12.47 1.83 0.42
N ALA A 30 -12.54 3.04 0.97
CA ALA A 30 -13.11 4.19 0.27
C ALA A 30 -12.28 4.60 -0.97
N ILE A 31 -10.95 4.47 -0.89
CA ILE A 31 -10.05 4.74 -2.01
C ILE A 31 -10.15 3.63 -3.06
N ALA A 32 -10.05 2.37 -2.64
CA ALA A 32 -9.99 1.22 -3.53
C ALA A 32 -11.31 0.92 -4.26
N LYS A 33 -12.47 1.33 -3.71
CA LYS A 33 -13.85 1.17 -4.23
C LYS A 33 -14.30 -0.25 -4.56
N THR A 34 -13.66 -0.91 -5.52
CA THR A 34 -14.01 -2.23 -6.07
C THR A 34 -13.50 -3.38 -5.20
N TYR A 35 -12.37 -3.20 -4.51
CA TYR A 35 -11.73 -4.25 -3.71
C TYR A 35 -12.24 -4.26 -2.26
N LYS A 36 -13.42 -4.86 -2.02
CA LYS A 36 -14.08 -4.85 -0.70
C LYS A 36 -13.60 -5.95 0.28
N THR A 37 -13.15 -7.09 -0.24
CA THR A 37 -12.87 -8.31 0.56
C THR A 37 -11.39 -8.63 0.72
N VAL A 38 -10.51 -7.75 0.25
CA VAL A 38 -9.06 -7.92 0.32
C VAL A 38 -8.49 -7.63 1.73
N SER A 39 -7.29 -8.14 2.00
CA SER A 39 -6.56 -7.85 3.23
C SER A 39 -6.15 -6.37 3.30
N THR A 40 -5.98 -5.83 4.52
CA THR A 40 -5.52 -4.44 4.69
C THR A 40 -4.13 -4.20 4.09
N PHE A 41 -3.27 -5.21 4.17
CA PHE A 41 -1.94 -5.15 3.54
C PHE A 41 -2.06 -5.03 2.00
N ALA A 42 -2.91 -5.83 1.36
CA ALA A 42 -3.16 -5.72 -0.07
C ALA A 42 -3.80 -4.38 -0.44
N LEU A 43 -4.71 -3.87 0.39
CA LEU A 43 -5.29 -2.53 0.19
C LEU A 43 -4.22 -1.45 0.20
N ASN A 44 -3.31 -1.46 1.17
CA ASN A 44 -2.20 -0.50 1.23
C ASN A 44 -1.36 -0.49 -0.05
N LEU A 45 -1.06 -1.67 -0.60
CA LEU A 45 -0.36 -1.80 -1.88
C LEU A 45 -1.18 -1.23 -3.05
N LEU A 46 -2.46 -1.60 -3.15
CA LEU A 46 -3.35 -1.17 -4.23
C LEU A 46 -3.60 0.35 -4.21
N THR A 47 -3.74 0.95 -3.03
CA THR A 47 -3.97 2.38 -2.88
C THR A 47 -2.69 3.20 -2.84
N GLY A 48 -1.52 2.55 -2.80
CA GLY A 48 -0.23 3.20 -2.60
C GLY A 48 -0.10 3.89 -1.23
N CYS A 49 -0.88 3.47 -0.24
CA CYS A 49 -0.84 4.03 1.12
C CYS A 49 0.13 3.23 1.99
N THR A 50 1.00 3.93 2.72
CA THR A 50 1.88 3.27 3.69
C THR A 50 1.07 2.70 4.86
N PRO A 51 1.35 1.47 5.33
CA PRO A 51 0.76 0.95 6.56
C PRO A 51 1.05 1.84 7.78
N ILE A 52 0.02 2.14 8.57
CA ILE A 52 0.13 3.06 9.71
C ILE A 52 1.15 2.59 10.76
N ASP A 53 1.19 1.28 11.05
CA ASP A 53 2.10 0.71 12.04
C ASP A 53 3.57 0.94 11.65
N ILE A 54 3.88 0.84 10.36
CA ILE A 54 5.22 1.10 9.82
C ILE A 54 5.56 2.59 9.95
N THR A 55 4.63 3.49 9.57
CA THR A 55 4.84 4.94 9.70
C THR A 55 5.11 5.35 11.15
N ILE A 56 4.34 4.83 12.12
CA ILE A 56 4.56 5.12 13.54
C ILE A 56 5.93 4.61 13.99
N LYS A 57 6.34 3.42 13.53
CA LYS A 57 7.62 2.83 13.89
C LYS A 57 8.79 3.70 13.42
N GLU A 58 8.81 4.10 12.14
CA GLU A 58 9.84 4.98 11.60
C GLU A 58 9.92 6.31 12.35
N GLU A 59 8.77 6.96 12.57
CA GLU A 59 8.76 8.27 13.23
C GLU A 59 9.22 8.16 14.69
N ASN A 60 8.91 7.05 15.37
CA ASN A 60 9.40 6.79 16.72
C ASN A 60 10.92 6.51 16.73
N GLU A 61 11.45 5.78 15.75
CA GLU A 61 12.89 5.53 15.62
C GLU A 61 13.66 6.84 15.40
N ILE A 62 13.17 7.71 14.51
CA ILE A 62 13.73 9.06 14.28
C ILE A 62 13.68 9.88 15.57
N TRP A 63 12.56 9.85 16.29
CA TRP A 63 12.42 10.57 17.56
C TRP A 63 13.45 10.09 18.59
N GLN A 64 13.65 8.78 18.74
CA GLN A 64 14.66 8.22 19.66
C GLN A 64 16.07 8.64 19.28
N GLN A 65 16.41 8.58 17.99
CA GLN A 65 17.71 9.04 17.49
C GLN A 65 17.95 10.51 17.80
N GLN A 66 16.95 11.37 17.61
CA GLN A 66 17.04 12.79 17.96
C GLN A 66 17.26 13.03 19.46
N GLN A 67 16.67 12.20 20.34
CA GLN A 67 16.91 12.31 21.78
C GLN A 67 18.35 11.92 22.14
N GLU A 68 18.88 10.86 21.54
CA GLU A 68 20.27 10.43 21.76
C GLU A 68 21.27 11.48 21.24
N ILE A 69 21.03 12.08 20.07
CA ILE A 69 21.85 13.18 19.53
C ILE A 69 21.88 14.36 20.50
N LYS A 70 20.73 14.79 21.02
CA LYS A 70 20.67 15.90 21.99
C LYS A 70 21.46 15.60 23.26
N LYS A 71 21.49 14.34 23.72
CA LYS A 71 22.32 13.94 24.87
C LYS A 71 23.81 14.07 24.55
N LEU A 72 24.23 13.71 23.33
CA LEU A 72 25.63 13.79 22.90
C LEU A 72 26.09 15.24 22.68
N GLU A 73 25.22 16.10 22.13
CA GLU A 73 25.47 17.54 22.01
C GLU A 73 25.68 18.20 23.37
N ASN A 74 24.92 17.79 24.39
CA ASN A 74 25.10 18.26 25.77
C ASN A 74 26.46 17.86 26.38
N ILE A 75 27.15 16.86 25.81
CA ILE A 75 28.49 16.40 26.22
C ILE A 75 29.58 17.05 25.33
N GLY A 76 29.19 17.93 24.40
CA GLY A 76 30.11 18.68 23.52
C GLY A 76 30.47 17.95 22.22
N ILE A 77 29.78 16.86 21.89
CA ILE A 77 29.98 16.12 20.63
C ILE A 77 28.95 16.63 19.61
N PHE A 78 29.41 17.30 18.57
CA PHE A 78 28.56 17.80 17.48
C PHE A 78 28.62 16.86 16.28
N PHE A 79 27.45 16.39 15.83
CA PHE A 79 27.32 15.62 14.61
C PHE A 79 26.67 16.48 13.52
N ASN A 80 27.29 16.55 12.34
CA ASN A 80 26.64 17.07 11.16
C ASN A 80 26.05 15.89 10.39
N PHE A 81 24.80 15.52 10.70
CA PHE A 81 24.09 14.49 9.96
C PHE A 81 23.12 15.17 9.01
N ASP A 82 23.53 15.32 7.76
CA ASP A 82 22.57 15.41 6.67
C ASP A 82 21.79 14.10 6.71
N TYR A 83 20.53 14.16 7.17
CA TYR A 83 19.61 13.03 7.07
C TYR A 83 19.48 12.69 5.60
N ALA A 84 20.29 11.75 5.12
CA ALA A 84 19.96 10.99 3.93
C ALA A 84 18.62 10.34 4.26
N THR A 85 17.55 10.92 3.74
CA THR A 85 16.23 10.32 3.79
C THR A 85 16.33 9.11 2.90
N GLU A 86 16.81 7.99 3.43
CA GLU A 86 16.65 6.71 2.80
C GLU A 86 15.17 6.62 2.44
N VAL A 87 14.90 6.56 1.13
CA VAL A 87 13.54 6.49 0.65
C VAL A 87 13.02 5.14 1.12
N SER A 88 12.13 5.18 2.11
CA SER A 88 11.58 3.95 2.70
C SER A 88 11.12 3.02 1.59
N PRO A 89 11.40 1.70 1.65
CA PRO A 89 11.19 0.79 0.52
C PRO A 89 9.79 0.82 -0.12
N TRP A 90 8.75 1.16 0.65
CA TRP A 90 7.36 1.29 0.16
C TRP A 90 7.07 2.60 -0.59
N LYS A 91 7.87 3.65 -0.44
CA LYS A 91 7.81 4.84 -1.32
C LYS A 91 8.31 4.52 -2.73
N ILE A 92 9.11 3.47 -2.88
CA ILE A 92 9.69 3.04 -4.16
C ILE A 92 8.72 2.07 -4.89
N ASN A 93 7.95 1.27 -4.15
CA ASN A 93 7.10 0.20 -4.68
C ASN A 93 5.62 0.57 -4.83
N SER A 94 5.30 1.74 -5.40
CA SER A 94 3.93 2.01 -5.82
C SER A 94 3.68 1.38 -7.19
N ILE A 95 2.65 0.54 -7.32
CA ILE A 95 2.23 0.03 -8.64
C ILE A 95 1.56 1.22 -9.36
N PRO A 96 2.15 1.73 -10.46
CA PRO A 96 1.54 2.83 -11.17
C PRO A 96 0.25 2.35 -11.81
N TRP A 97 -0.88 2.94 -11.40
CA TRP A 97 -2.14 2.78 -12.12
C TRP A 97 -2.00 3.45 -13.49
N ARG A 98 -1.85 2.65 -14.54
CA ARG A 98 -1.85 3.12 -15.92
C ARG A 98 -3.16 2.71 -16.58
N THR A 99 -3.94 3.70 -16.99
CA THR A 99 -5.07 3.48 -17.90
C THR A 99 -4.54 3.62 -19.32
N PHE A 100 -4.51 2.52 -20.06
CA PHE A 100 -4.21 2.55 -21.48
C PHE A 100 -5.50 2.82 -22.25
N ASN A 101 -5.53 3.88 -23.05
CA ASN A 101 -6.62 4.20 -23.97
C ASN A 101 -6.11 4.14 -25.42
N GLU A 102 -5.37 3.09 -25.73
CA GLU A 102 -4.83 2.87 -27.06
C GLU A 102 -5.70 1.86 -27.80
N LYS A 103 -6.35 2.32 -28.87
CA LYS A 103 -7.19 1.46 -29.73
C LYS A 103 -6.36 0.40 -30.49
N ASN A 104 -5.04 0.59 -30.57
CA ASN A 104 -4.11 -0.22 -31.34
C ASN A 104 -2.99 -0.78 -30.44
N TYR A 105 -3.32 -1.22 -29.23
CA TYR A 105 -2.34 -1.88 -28.37
C TYR A 105 -1.83 -3.16 -29.06
N ILE A 106 -0.53 -3.18 -29.36
CA ILE A 106 0.20 -4.35 -29.87
C ILE A 106 0.65 -5.14 -28.63
N GLY A 107 0.17 -6.37 -28.50
CA GLY A 107 0.31 -7.19 -27.29
C GLY A 107 -0.95 -8.00 -26.96
N ILE A 108 -1.05 -8.43 -25.70
CA ILE A 108 -2.15 -9.26 -25.20
C ILE A 108 -3.30 -8.38 -24.70
N ASN A 109 -4.44 -8.45 -25.39
CA ASN A 109 -5.69 -7.83 -24.96
C ASN A 109 -6.60 -8.88 -24.34
N VAL A 110 -6.97 -8.67 -23.08
CA VAL A 110 -7.88 -9.55 -22.34
C VAL A 110 -9.22 -8.84 -22.15
N LEU A 111 -10.25 -9.34 -22.82
CA LEU A 111 -11.63 -8.89 -22.62
C LEU A 111 -12.29 -9.84 -21.61
N THR A 112 -12.82 -9.30 -20.52
CA THR A 112 -13.51 -10.08 -19.50
C THR A 112 -14.97 -9.63 -19.41
N ASP A 113 -15.88 -10.60 -19.26
CA ASP A 113 -17.27 -10.33 -18.99
C ASP A 113 -17.78 -11.21 -17.85
N GLY A 114 -18.74 -10.69 -17.09
CA GLY A 114 -19.33 -11.35 -15.95
C GLY A 114 -20.84 -11.15 -15.93
N SER A 115 -21.58 -12.26 -15.83
CA SER A 115 -23.05 -12.24 -15.75
C SER A 115 -23.54 -12.77 -14.40
N LYS A 116 -24.72 -12.29 -13.96
CA LYS A 116 -25.39 -12.76 -12.75
C LYS A 116 -26.89 -12.84 -12.97
N ILE A 117 -27.49 -14.01 -12.75
CA ILE A 117 -28.95 -14.22 -12.81
C ILE A 117 -29.38 -15.22 -11.75
N ASN A 118 -30.48 -14.95 -11.03
CA ASN A 118 -31.09 -15.88 -10.06
C ASN A 118 -30.08 -16.56 -9.11
N ASN A 119 -29.23 -15.77 -8.46
CA ASN A 119 -28.19 -16.23 -7.54
C ASN A 119 -27.09 -17.13 -8.16
N ARG A 120 -27.07 -17.27 -9.49
CA ARG A 120 -25.98 -17.89 -10.26
C ARG A 120 -25.11 -16.81 -10.87
N VAL A 121 -23.83 -17.12 -11.01
CA VAL A 121 -22.82 -16.25 -11.62
C VAL A 121 -22.15 -17.00 -12.76
N GLY A 122 -21.82 -16.28 -13.82
CA GLY A 122 -21.00 -16.76 -14.94
C GLY A 122 -19.87 -15.78 -15.19
N CYS A 123 -18.73 -16.28 -15.64
CA CYS A 123 -17.61 -15.46 -16.10
C CYS A 123 -17.15 -15.97 -17.47
N ALA A 124 -16.75 -15.05 -18.34
CA ALA A 124 -16.14 -15.34 -19.63
C ALA A 124 -14.92 -14.43 -19.83
N MET A 125 -13.97 -14.92 -20.62
CA MET A 125 -12.78 -14.18 -21.01
C MET A 125 -12.44 -14.53 -22.45
N VAL A 126 -12.02 -13.54 -23.22
CA VAL A 126 -11.48 -13.70 -24.57
C VAL A 126 -10.12 -13.02 -24.63
N VAL A 127 -9.14 -13.70 -25.22
CA VAL A 127 -7.76 -13.22 -25.36
C VAL A 127 -7.47 -12.93 -26.82
N PHE A 128 -6.99 -11.73 -27.11
CA PHE A 128 -6.43 -11.38 -28.40
C PHE A 128 -4.92 -11.17 -28.27
N GLU A 129 -4.15 -11.73 -29.19
CA GLU A 129 -2.71 -11.45 -29.34
C GLU A 129 -2.52 -10.75 -30.68
N ASP A 130 -2.03 -9.50 -30.64
CA ASP A 130 -1.81 -8.66 -31.83
C ASP A 130 -3.04 -8.54 -32.73
N GLY A 131 -4.23 -8.49 -32.12
CA GLY A 131 -5.52 -8.36 -32.79
C GLY A 131 -6.15 -9.68 -33.24
N ASN A 132 -5.48 -10.82 -33.05
CA ASN A 132 -6.02 -12.14 -33.39
C ASN A 132 -6.54 -12.86 -32.14
N GLU A 133 -7.78 -13.33 -32.19
CA GLU A 133 -8.36 -14.14 -31.11
C GLU A 133 -7.61 -15.46 -30.96
N LYS A 134 -7.30 -15.81 -29.71
CA LYS A 134 -6.71 -17.11 -29.36
C LYS A 134 -7.78 -17.99 -28.75
N GLU A 135 -8.08 -19.09 -29.43
CA GLU A 135 -8.90 -20.15 -28.86
C GLU A 135 -8.18 -20.77 -27.66
N HIS A 136 -8.88 -20.89 -26.53
CA HIS A 136 -8.45 -21.69 -25.40
C HIS A 136 -9.12 -23.06 -25.50
N GLU A 137 -8.35 -24.11 -25.75
CA GLU A 137 -8.78 -25.47 -25.39
C GLU A 137 -8.75 -25.59 -23.86
N ILE A 138 -9.89 -25.93 -23.27
CA ILE A 138 -10.04 -26.23 -21.84
C ILE A 138 -9.74 -27.71 -21.60
#